data_AF-A0A2D9C6Y7-F1
#
_entry.id   AF-A0A2D9C6Y7-F1
#
_cell.length_a   1.000
_cell.length_b   1.000
_cell.length_c   1.000
_cell.angle_alpha   90.00
_cell.angle_beta   90.00
_cell.angle_gamma   90.00
#
_symmetry.space_group_name_H-M   'P 1'
#
loop_
_entity.id
_entity.type
_entity.pdbx_description
1 polymer ?
#
loop_
_entity_poly.entity_id
_entity_poly.type
_entity_poly.pdbx_seq_one_letter_code
_entity_poly.pdbx_strand_id
1 'polypeptide(L)'
;MNEEGWDGLVPAEMAKPEADDLDILYGKVFKTSEGQKVLSHLRQTTIEQPSWVPGEDASFGYVRTGMAEIVRMIEKRVGRSNNG
;
A
#
# COMPACT_ATOMS: atom_id res chain seq x y z
N MET A 1 -17.26 -34.84 -22.10
CA MET A 1 -15.88 -34.98 -21.59
C MET A 1 -15.61 -33.76 -20.75
N ASN A 2 -15.27 -33.94 -19.48
CA ASN A 2 -14.72 -32.83 -18.69
C ASN A 2 -13.23 -32.75 -19.03
N GLU A 3 -12.74 -31.56 -19.35
CA GLU A 3 -11.32 -31.32 -19.64
C GLU A 3 -10.52 -31.57 -18.35
N GLU A 4 -9.64 -32.58 -18.36
CA GLU A 4 -8.83 -32.96 -17.19
C GLU A 4 -7.53 -32.15 -17.13
N GLY A 5 -7.12 -31.75 -15.93
CA GLY A 5 -5.85 -31.08 -15.67
C GLY A 5 -5.92 -29.56 -15.62
N TRP A 6 -4.80 -28.90 -15.90
CA TRP A 6 -4.67 -27.43 -15.85
C TRP A 6 -5.55 -26.72 -16.90
N ASP A 7 -5.90 -27.41 -17.99
CA ASP A 7 -6.71 -26.88 -19.08
C ASP A 7 -8.19 -26.69 -18.69
N GLY A 8 -8.67 -27.38 -17.65
CA GLY A 8 -10.03 -27.21 -17.11
C GLY A 8 -10.15 -26.14 -16.01
N LEU A 9 -9.06 -25.44 -15.67
CA LEU A 9 -9.08 -24.42 -14.63
C LEU A 9 -9.66 -23.11 -15.15
N VAL A 10 -10.85 -22.78 -14.66
CA VAL A 10 -11.45 -21.46 -14.89
C VAL A 10 -10.79 -20.46 -13.93
N PRO A 11 -10.36 -19.28 -14.40
CA PRO A 11 -9.85 -18.25 -13.51
C PRO A 11 -10.86 -17.95 -12.41
N ALA A 12 -10.41 -18.01 -11.14
CA ALA A 12 -11.25 -17.60 -10.04
C ALA A 12 -11.60 -16.11 -10.21
N GLU A 13 -12.89 -15.80 -10.33
CA GLU A 13 -13.37 -14.43 -10.28
C GLU A 13 -13.15 -13.91 -8.85
N MET A 14 -11.99 -13.30 -8.62
CA MET A 14 -11.73 -12.57 -7.40
C MET A 14 -12.52 -11.26 -7.47
N ALA A 15 -13.62 -11.19 -6.74
CA ALA A 15 -14.32 -9.92 -6.54
C ALA A 15 -13.31 -8.87 -6.05
N LYS A 16 -13.30 -7.69 -6.70
CA LYS A 16 -12.49 -6.58 -6.20
C LYS A 16 -13.00 -6.25 -4.80
N PRO A 17 -12.11 -6.18 -3.78
CA PRO A 17 -12.54 -5.79 -2.45
C PRO A 17 -13.20 -4.41 -2.53
N GLU A 18 -14.44 -4.31 -2.05
CA GLU A 18 -15.12 -3.03 -1.87
C GLU A 18 -14.30 -2.14 -0.93
N ALA A 19 -14.33 -0.83 -1.21
CA ALA A 19 -13.68 0.14 -0.35
C ALA A 19 -14.37 0.19 1.02
N ASP A 20 -13.60 0.04 2.11
CA ASP A 20 -14.10 0.29 3.46
C ASP A 20 -14.24 1.81 3.74
N ASP A 21 -14.94 2.18 4.81
CA ASP A 21 -15.16 3.59 5.17
C ASP A 21 -13.84 4.37 5.36
N LEU A 22 -12.81 3.68 5.88
CA LEU A 22 -11.49 4.30 6.05
C LEU A 22 -10.86 4.54 4.68
N ASP A 23 -10.86 3.56 3.78
CA ASP A 23 -10.34 3.71 2.42
C ASP A 23 -10.98 4.93 1.74
N ILE A 24 -12.31 5.11 1.87
CA ILE A 24 -13.01 6.30 1.38
C ILE A 24 -12.47 7.59 2.02
N LEU A 25 -12.28 7.63 3.34
CA LEU A 25 -11.73 8.80 4.05
C LEU A 25 -10.29 9.12 3.64
N TYR A 26 -9.42 8.10 3.55
CA TYR A 26 -8.05 8.25 3.07
C TYR A 26 -8.05 8.78 1.64
N GLY A 27 -8.94 8.28 0.77
CA GLY A 27 -9.15 8.81 -0.58
C GLY A 27 -9.56 10.28 -0.57
N LYS A 28 -10.57 10.66 0.22
CA LYS A 28 -11.04 12.05 0.32
C LYS A 28 -9.96 13.03 0.75
N VAL A 29 -9.07 12.63 1.66
CA VAL A 29 -7.98 13.48 2.16
C VAL A 29 -6.83 13.49 1.15
N PHE A 30 -6.29 12.32 0.83
CA PHE A 30 -5.02 12.23 0.11
C PHE A 30 -5.14 12.35 -1.41
N LYS A 31 -6.33 12.27 -2.01
CA LYS A 31 -6.51 12.60 -3.45
C LYS A 31 -6.58 14.12 -3.71
N THR A 32 -6.64 14.95 -2.67
CA THR A 32 -6.53 16.40 -2.83
C THR A 32 -5.11 16.80 -3.25
N SER A 33 -4.96 17.99 -3.86
CA SER A 33 -3.64 18.57 -4.21
C SER A 33 -2.72 18.63 -2.99
N GLU A 34 -3.25 19.10 -1.86
CA GLU A 34 -2.54 19.31 -0.61
C GLU A 34 -2.20 17.96 0.03
N GLY A 35 -3.14 17.01 -0.01
CA GLY A 35 -2.93 15.64 0.42
C GLY A 35 -1.80 14.94 -0.34
N GLN A 36 -1.74 15.11 -1.67
CA GLN A 36 -0.65 14.55 -2.49
C GLN A 36 0.71 15.18 -2.16
N LYS A 37 0.77 16.48 -1.85
CA LYS A 37 2.01 17.14 -1.40
C LYS A 37 2.50 16.52 -0.07
N VAL A 38 1.59 16.32 0.88
CA VAL A 38 1.91 15.68 2.17
C VAL A 38 2.36 14.23 1.95
N LEU A 39 1.64 13.46 1.15
CA LEU A 39 1.99 12.06 0.87
C LEU A 39 3.37 11.94 0.20
N SER A 40 3.67 12.82 -0.76
CA SER A 40 4.98 12.89 -1.41
C SER A 40 6.11 13.18 -0.40
N HIS A 41 5.90 14.15 0.50
CA HIS A 41 6.85 14.44 1.58
C HIS A 41 7.06 13.25 2.53
N LEU A 42 5.98 12.54 2.89
CA LEU A 42 6.07 11.34 3.73
C LEU A 42 6.85 10.22 3.04
N ARG A 43 6.67 10.00 1.74
CA ARG A 43 7.45 9.03 0.96
C ARG A 43 8.93 9.37 0.96
N GLN A 44 9.27 10.63 0.67
CA GLN A 44 10.65 11.11 0.61
C GLN A 44 11.40 10.92 1.94
N THR A 45 10.71 11.08 3.06
CA THR A 45 11.30 11.01 4.41
C THR A 45 11.31 9.60 5.00
N THR A 46 10.64 8.63 4.38
CA THR A 46 10.52 7.26 4.91
C THR A 46 10.98 6.20 3.92
N ILE A 47 10.25 6.00 2.82
CA ILE A 47 10.46 4.93 1.84
C ILE A 47 11.71 5.17 1.00
N GLU A 48 11.95 6.43 0.63
CA GLU A 48 12.99 6.81 -0.33
C GLU A 48 14.33 7.13 0.35
N GLN A 49 14.39 7.03 1.69
CA GLN A 49 15.63 7.14 2.44
C GLN A 49 16.37 5.79 2.49
N PRO A 50 17.70 5.77 2.33
CA PRO A 50 18.49 4.56 2.52
C PRO A 50 18.33 4.06 3.97
N SER A 51 17.87 2.82 4.09
CA SER A 51 17.39 2.27 5.36
C SER A 51 18.47 1.61 6.22
N TRP A 52 19.68 1.41 5.70
CA TRP A 52 20.72 0.68 6.42
C TRP A 52 22.12 1.21 6.11
N VAL A 53 22.87 1.53 7.16
CA VAL A 53 24.31 1.82 7.12
C VAL A 53 25.03 0.68 7.85
N PRO A 54 26.06 0.05 7.26
CA PRO A 54 26.83 -1.00 7.93
C PRO A 54 27.36 -0.52 9.28
N GLY A 55 27.01 -1.25 10.36
CA GLY A 55 27.44 -0.94 11.72
C GLY A 55 26.41 -0.21 12.58
N GLU A 56 25.24 0.19 12.04
CA GLU A 56 24.13 0.70 12.85
C GLU A 56 23.43 -0.40 13.66
N ASP A 57 22.88 -0.03 14.83
CA ASP A 57 22.12 -0.94 15.68
C ASP A 57 20.82 -1.40 15.01
N ALA A 58 20.45 -2.66 15.21
CA ALA A 58 19.29 -3.27 14.55
C ALA A 58 17.95 -2.57 14.85
N SER A 59 17.84 -1.87 15.98
CA SER A 59 16.63 -1.10 16.34
C SER A 59 16.30 0.00 15.34
N PHE A 60 17.31 0.61 14.70
CA PHE A 60 17.09 1.64 13.68
C PHE A 60 16.41 1.07 12.43
N GLY A 61 16.76 -0.16 12.05
CA GLY A 61 16.10 -0.88 10.94
C GLY A 61 14.63 -1.17 11.25
N TYR A 62 14.31 -1.58 12.50
CA TYR A 62 12.94 -1.83 12.93
C TYR A 62 12.07 -0.56 12.87
N VAL A 63 12.56 0.55 13.42
CA VAL A 63 11.83 1.83 13.43
C VAL A 63 11.61 2.35 12.00
N ARG A 64 12.64 2.32 11.15
CA ARG A 64 12.52 2.77 9.74
C ARG A 64 11.55 1.90 8.93
N THR A 65 11.56 0.59 9.18
CA THR A 65 10.60 -0.34 8.54
C THR A 65 9.16 0.00 8.95
N GLY A 66 8.91 0.24 10.24
CA GLY A 66 7.59 0.63 10.73
C GLY A 66 7.09 1.94 10.10
N MET A 67 7.96 2.94 9.99
CA MET A 67 7.63 4.21 9.32
C MET A 67 7.26 4.01 7.84
N ALA A 68 8.04 3.21 7.10
CA ALA A 68 7.76 2.91 5.69
C ALA A 68 6.45 2.13 5.50
N GLU A 69 6.14 1.18 6.38
CA GLU A 69 4.90 0.40 6.32
C GLU A 69 3.65 1.26 6.54
N ILE A 70 3.72 2.27 7.41
CA ILE A 70 2.61 3.22 7.61
C ILE A 70 2.34 3.99 6.31
N VAL A 71 3.37 4.50 5.64
CA VAL A 71 3.20 5.24 4.38
C VAL A 71 2.66 4.34 3.27
N ARG A 72 3.16 3.10 3.16
CA ARG A 72 2.62 2.10 2.22
C ARG A 72 1.16 1.74 2.51
N MET A 73 0.76 1.70 3.78
CA MET A 73 -0.62 1.47 4.17
C MET A 73 -1.52 2.62 3.67
N ILE A 74 -1.10 3.88 3.84
CA ILE A 74 -1.82 5.05 3.32
C ILE A 74 -2.02 4.90 1.81
N GLU A 75 -0.96 4.58 1.06
CA GLU A 75 -1.03 4.39 -0.40
C GLU A 75 -2.01 3.28 -0.80
N LYS A 76 -1.97 2.14 -0.10
CA LYS A 76 -2.90 1.03 -0.34
C LYS A 76 -4.35 1.45 -0.10
N ARG A 77 -4.63 2.18 0.98
CA ARG A 77 -5.98 2.68 1.29
C ARG A 77 -6.48 3.67 0.24
N VAL A 78 -5.63 4.61 -0.17
CA VAL A 78 -5.93 5.55 -1.27
C VAL A 78 -6.20 4.79 -2.57
N GLY A 79 -5.42 3.75 -2.89
CA GLY A 79 -5.64 2.90 -4.06
C GLY A 79 -6.99 2.20 -4.03
N ARG A 80 -7.36 1.60 -2.89
CA ARG A 80 -8.65 0.90 -2.69
C ARG A 80 -9.85 1.83 -2.67
N SER A 81 -9.68 3.11 -2.32
CA SER A 81 -10.77 4.10 -2.34
C SER A 81 -11.41 4.34 -3.71
N ASN A 82 -10.90 3.72 -4.79
CA ASN A 82 -11.51 3.72 -6.13
C ASN A 82 -12.47 2.52 -6.34
N ASN A 83 -12.58 1.61 -5.38
CA ASN A 83 -13.39 0.39 -5.46
C ASN A 83 -14.74 0.52 -4.73
N GLY A 84 -15.22 1.75 -4.53
CA GLY A 84 -16.54 2.04 -3.95
C GLY A 84 -17.36 2.90 -4.88
#